data_AF-A0A9N7RKN9-F1
#
_entry.id   AF-A0A9N7RKN9-F1
#
_cell.length_a   1.000
_cell.length_b   1.000
_cell.length_c   1.000
_cell.angle_alpha   90.00
_cell.angle_beta   90.00
_cell.angle_gamma   90.00
#
_symmetry.space_group_name_H-M   'P 1'
#
loop_
_entity.id
_entity.type
_entity.pdbx_description
1 polymer ?
#
loop_
_entity_poly.entity_id
_entity_poly.type
_entity_poly.pdbx_seq_one_letter_code
_entity_poly.pdbx_strand_id
1 'polypeptide(L)'
;MSSVGLTHNVSIVGSGETTVVLSHGYGTDQSVWKLLVPHLMDDYKVLLYDNMGAGTTNPDHFDFELPCHIIQSSKDYMVPVAVGEYLRKNLGGPSVVEVMPTEGHLPHLSAPEVTIPVVLRHIRQDISVNWVKI
;
A
#
# COMPACT_ATOMS: atom_id res chain seq x y z
N MET A 1 10.01 18.84 14.11
CA MET A 1 9.90 17.40 13.79
C MET A 1 10.29 16.61 15.04
N SER A 2 9.57 15.52 15.33
CA SER A 2 9.91 14.63 16.45
C SER A 2 11.22 13.88 16.18
N SER A 3 11.91 13.40 17.24
CA SER A 3 13.12 12.59 17.11
C SER A 3 12.91 11.34 16.26
N VAL A 4 11.71 10.75 16.32
CA VAL A 4 11.31 9.59 15.51
C VAL A 4 11.17 9.96 14.02
N GLY A 5 10.61 11.13 13.70
CA GLY A 5 10.44 11.53 12.30
C GLY A 5 11.77 11.79 11.58
N LEU A 6 12.75 12.34 12.30
CA LEU A 6 14.10 12.55 11.76
C LEU A 6 14.83 11.22 11.51
N THR A 7 14.67 10.21 12.37
CA THR A 7 15.34 8.91 12.19
C THR A 7 14.74 8.06 11.08
N HIS A 8 13.51 8.36 10.63
CA HIS A 8 12.83 7.66 9.55
C HIS A 8 12.77 8.49 8.25
N ASN A 9 13.59 9.54 8.12
CA ASN A 9 13.65 10.42 6.95
C ASN A 9 12.26 10.88 6.45
N VAL A 10 11.38 11.28 7.38
CA VAL A 10 9.99 11.63 7.05
C VAL A 10 9.95 12.80 6.07
N SER A 11 9.27 12.59 4.94
CA SER A 11 8.96 13.61 3.94
C SER A 11 7.45 13.85 3.89
N ILE A 12 7.05 15.11 3.82
CA ILE A 12 5.64 15.51 3.67
C ILE A 12 5.53 16.37 2.43
N VAL A 13 4.66 15.98 1.50
CA VAL A 13 4.38 16.70 0.25
C VAL A 13 2.86 16.79 0.02
N GLY A 14 2.45 17.69 -0.87
CA GLY A 14 1.04 17.91 -1.18
C GLY A 14 0.26 18.59 -0.05
N SER A 15 -1.04 18.70 -0.25
CA SER A 15 -1.97 19.30 0.71
C SER A 15 -3.35 18.69 0.57
N GLY A 16 -4.00 18.37 1.70
CA GLY A 16 -5.34 17.82 1.74
C GLY A 16 -5.78 17.55 3.18
N GLU A 17 -7.09 17.36 3.38
CA GLU A 17 -7.65 17.01 4.69
C GLU A 17 -7.29 15.58 5.09
N THR A 18 -7.34 14.66 4.12
CA THR A 18 -6.93 13.26 4.29
C THR A 18 -5.42 13.10 4.05
N THR A 19 -4.77 12.31 4.91
CA THR A 19 -3.35 11.98 4.77
C THR A 19 -3.17 10.57 4.20
N VAL A 20 -2.42 10.44 3.11
CA VAL A 20 -1.97 9.15 2.57
C VAL A 20 -0.54 8.89 3.06
N VAL A 21 -0.33 7.75 3.71
CA VAL A 21 0.99 7.33 4.21
C VAL A 21 1.56 6.27 3.27
N LEU A 22 2.77 6.49 2.74
CA LEU A 22 3.46 5.58 1.84
C LEU A 22 4.65 4.95 2.57
N SER A 23 4.58 3.63 2.77
CA SER A 23 5.61 2.81 3.42
C SER A 23 6.19 1.83 2.40
N HIS A 24 7.52 1.80 2.25
CA HIS A 24 8.18 0.96 1.24
C HIS A 24 8.40 -0.49 1.72
N GLY A 25 8.61 -1.42 0.78
CA GLY A 25 8.92 -2.82 1.08
C GLY A 25 10.39 -3.09 1.39
N TYR A 26 10.73 -4.35 1.69
CA TYR A 26 12.10 -4.80 1.91
C TYR A 26 13.01 -4.49 0.70
N GLY A 27 14.26 -4.09 0.96
CA GLY A 27 15.28 -3.84 -0.07
C GLY A 27 15.07 -2.56 -0.90
N THR A 28 14.12 -1.71 -0.51
CA THR A 28 13.83 -0.41 -1.14
C THR A 28 13.85 0.71 -0.09
N ASP A 29 13.57 1.94 -0.51
CA ASP A 29 13.36 3.12 0.35
C ASP A 29 12.18 3.95 -0.21
N GLN A 30 11.85 5.07 0.43
CA GLN A 30 10.74 5.92 0.00
C GLN A 30 10.78 6.38 -1.48
N SER A 31 11.94 6.35 -2.14
CA SER A 31 12.08 6.71 -3.55
C SER A 31 11.33 5.78 -4.51
N VAL A 32 10.95 4.57 -4.06
CA VAL A 32 10.14 3.63 -4.85
C VAL A 32 8.77 4.22 -5.22
N TRP A 33 8.30 5.20 -4.46
CA TRP A 33 7.01 5.87 -4.66
C TRP A 33 7.05 7.06 -5.63
N LYS A 34 8.21 7.39 -6.21
CA LYS A 34 8.41 8.61 -7.03
C LYS A 34 7.42 8.74 -8.20
N LEU A 35 6.92 7.63 -8.74
CA LEU A 35 5.96 7.62 -9.84
C LEU A 35 4.51 7.75 -9.36
N LEU A 36 4.21 7.37 -8.11
CA LEU A 36 2.86 7.46 -7.54
C LEU A 36 2.58 8.84 -6.94
N VAL A 37 3.57 9.45 -6.27
CA VAL A 37 3.41 10.72 -5.54
C VAL A 37 2.79 11.86 -6.38
N PRO A 38 3.19 12.10 -7.65
CA PRO A 38 2.61 13.17 -8.45
C PRO A 38 1.09 13.04 -8.66
N HIS A 39 0.53 11.84 -8.54
CA HIS A 39 -0.90 11.58 -8.71
C HIS A 39 -1.73 11.77 -7.43
N LEU A 40 -1.08 12.02 -6.28
CA LEU A 40 -1.71 12.15 -4.96
C LEU A 40 -1.61 13.57 -4.40
N MET A 41 -0.56 14.32 -4.77
CA MET A 41 -0.20 15.56 -4.08
C MET A 41 -1.21 16.71 -4.20
N ASP A 42 -2.08 16.68 -5.22
CA ASP A 42 -3.12 17.69 -5.44
C ASP A 42 -4.36 17.44 -4.57
N ASP A 43 -4.60 16.19 -4.15
CA ASP A 43 -5.80 15.75 -3.44
C ASP A 43 -5.53 15.45 -1.95
N TYR A 44 -4.30 15.05 -1.62
CA TYR A 44 -3.92 14.50 -0.32
C TYR A 44 -2.67 15.15 0.25
N LYS A 45 -2.61 15.18 1.58
CA LYS A 45 -1.32 15.30 2.28
C LYS A 45 -0.63 13.95 2.19
N VAL A 46 0.57 13.90 1.62
CA VAL A 46 1.30 12.64 1.44
C VAL A 46 2.47 12.59 2.39
N LEU A 47 2.52 11.57 3.25
CA LEU A 47 3.62 11.30 4.16
C LEU A 47 4.40 10.08 3.68
N LEU A 48 5.70 10.26 3.45
CA LEU A 48 6.63 9.18 3.14
C LEU A 48 7.62 9.02 4.29
N TYR A 49 8.06 7.78 4.53
CA TYR A 49 9.11 7.49 5.51
C TYR A 49 9.87 6.22 5.14
N ASP A 50 11.08 6.08 5.67
CA ASP A 50 11.90 4.89 5.52
C ASP A 50 11.69 3.93 6.70
N ASN A 51 11.37 2.66 6.41
CA ASN A 51 11.21 1.62 7.41
C ASN A 51 12.55 1.31 8.09
N MET A 52 12.59 1.42 9.42
CA MET A 52 13.78 1.10 10.21
C MET A 52 13.95 -0.42 10.33
N GLY A 53 14.88 -1.02 9.58
CA GLY A 53 15.49 -2.34 9.85
C GLY A 53 14.58 -3.51 10.27
N ALA A 54 13.28 -3.47 9.94
CA ALA A 54 12.20 -4.43 10.23
C ALA A 54 12.39 -5.31 11.49
N GLY A 55 11.97 -4.81 12.66
CA GLY A 55 12.00 -5.51 13.96
C GLY A 55 10.64 -6.04 14.45
N THR A 56 10.63 -6.67 15.64
CA THR A 56 9.50 -7.35 16.30
C THR A 56 8.45 -6.39 16.85
N THR A 57 7.37 -6.12 16.10
CA THR A 57 6.21 -5.37 16.59
C THR A 57 5.39 -6.20 17.58
N ASN A 58 4.83 -5.54 18.61
CA ASN A 58 3.85 -6.17 19.50
C ASN A 58 2.54 -6.38 18.73
N PRO A 59 2.03 -7.62 18.58
CA PRO A 59 0.78 -7.90 17.85
C PRO A 59 -0.45 -7.19 18.45
N ASP A 60 -0.40 -6.74 19.70
CA ASP A 60 -1.49 -5.99 20.35
C ASP A 60 -1.79 -4.64 19.69
N HIS A 61 -0.90 -4.12 18.84
CA HIS A 61 -1.10 -2.87 18.10
C HIS A 61 -1.62 -3.09 16.67
N PHE A 62 -1.89 -4.33 16.27
CA PHE A 62 -2.46 -4.62 14.96
C PHE A 62 -3.98 -4.69 15.05
N ASP A 63 -4.66 -3.77 14.39
CA ASP A 63 -6.11 -3.78 14.27
C ASP A 63 -6.53 -4.59 13.03
N PHE A 64 -7.03 -5.81 13.26
CA PHE A 64 -7.49 -6.72 12.21
C PHE A 64 -8.88 -6.35 11.64
N GLU A 65 -9.57 -5.36 12.21
CA GLU A 65 -10.93 -4.95 11.82
C GLU A 65 -10.93 -3.83 10.76
N LEU A 66 -9.77 -3.24 10.48
CA LEU A 66 -9.64 -2.18 9.46
C LEU A 66 -9.89 -2.71 8.04
N PRO A 67 -10.56 -1.92 7.17
CA PRO A 67 -10.69 -2.27 5.75
C PRO A 67 -9.35 -2.51 5.07
N CYS A 68 -9.24 -3.61 4.32
CA CYS A 68 -7.99 -4.02 3.68
C CYS A 68 -8.15 -4.21 2.17
N HIS A 69 -7.39 -3.44 1.38
CA HIS A 69 -7.26 -3.60 -0.06
C HIS A 69 -5.99 -4.39 -0.39
N ILE A 70 -6.14 -5.61 -0.91
CA ILE A 70 -5.04 -6.52 -1.25
C ILE A 70 -4.82 -6.47 -2.76
N ILE A 71 -3.73 -5.87 -3.19
CA ILE A 71 -3.35 -5.78 -4.61
C ILE A 71 -2.14 -6.69 -4.82
N GLN A 72 -2.23 -7.64 -5.75
CA GLN A 72 -1.16 -8.61 -6.01
C GLN A 72 -0.92 -8.83 -7.50
N SER A 73 0.33 -9.13 -7.86
CA SER A 73 0.67 -9.62 -9.21
C SER A 73 0.05 -11.00 -9.46
N SER A 74 -0.34 -11.27 -10.70
CA SER A 74 -0.82 -12.59 -11.14
C SER A 74 0.24 -13.68 -11.03
N LYS A 75 1.52 -13.31 -11.05
CA LYS A 75 2.65 -14.22 -10.92
C LYS A 75 3.76 -13.59 -10.11
N ASP A 76 3.83 -13.98 -8.85
CA ASP A 76 4.87 -13.59 -7.91
C ASP A 76 5.47 -14.86 -7.29
N TYR A 77 6.79 -15.00 -7.40
CA TYR A 77 7.51 -16.17 -6.86
C TYR A 77 7.54 -16.16 -5.33
N MET A 78 7.48 -14.99 -4.70
CA MET A 78 7.46 -14.84 -3.25
C MET A 78 6.06 -15.01 -2.66
N VAL A 79 5.04 -14.58 -3.40
CA VAL A 79 3.64 -14.54 -2.92
C VAL A 79 2.71 -15.25 -3.91
N PRO A 80 2.42 -16.54 -3.72
CA PRO A 80 1.43 -17.24 -4.54
C PRO A 80 0.06 -16.56 -4.47
N VAL A 81 -0.69 -16.51 -5.58
CA VAL A 81 -2.00 -15.83 -5.68
C VAL A 81 -3.01 -16.29 -4.62
N ALA A 82 -2.90 -17.54 -4.16
CA ALA A 82 -3.71 -18.11 -3.09
C ALA A 82 -3.55 -17.39 -1.74
N VAL A 83 -2.42 -16.70 -1.51
CA VAL A 83 -2.17 -15.92 -0.29
C VAL A 83 -3.14 -14.75 -0.19
N GLY A 84 -3.45 -14.06 -1.29
CA GLY A 84 -4.43 -12.97 -1.27
C GLY A 84 -5.81 -13.44 -0.80
N GLU A 85 -6.25 -14.61 -1.28
CA GLU A 85 -7.52 -15.21 -0.84
C GLU A 85 -7.46 -15.72 0.61
N TYR A 86 -6.31 -16.22 1.05
CA TYR A 86 -6.08 -16.56 2.45
C TYR A 86 -6.23 -15.33 3.34
N LEU A 87 -5.57 -14.21 3.00
CA LEU A 87 -5.69 -12.96 3.77
C LEU A 87 -7.13 -12.47 3.83
N ARG A 88 -7.82 -12.42 2.70
CA ARG A 88 -9.24 -12.03 2.63
C ARG A 88 -10.14 -12.84 3.57
N LYS A 89 -9.85 -14.13 3.75
CA LYS A 89 -10.62 -15.03 4.63
C LYS A 89 -10.28 -14.90 6.12
N ASN A 90 -9.09 -14.40 6.45
CA ASN A 90 -8.57 -14.40 7.82
C ASN A 90 -8.48 -12.99 8.44
N LEU A 91 -8.66 -11.93 7.65
CA LEU A 91 -8.81 -10.56 8.16
C LEU A 91 -10.22 -10.41 8.77
N GLY A 92 -10.31 -9.70 9.91
CA GLY A 92 -11.57 -9.48 10.63
C GLY A 92 -12.48 -8.45 9.93
N GLY A 93 -11.86 -7.45 9.30
CA GLY A 93 -12.54 -6.38 8.59
C GLY A 93 -12.92 -6.67 7.13
N PRO A 94 -13.65 -5.74 6.49
CA PRO A 94 -13.94 -5.80 5.06
C PRO A 94 -12.64 -5.87 4.24
N SER A 95 -12.59 -6.77 3.27
CA SER A 95 -11.39 -6.91 2.43
C SER A 95 -11.73 -7.18 0.96
N VAL A 96 -10.91 -6.62 0.07
CA VAL A 96 -10.99 -6.84 -1.38
C VAL A 96 -9.64 -7.33 -1.88
N VAL A 97 -9.66 -8.25 -2.85
CA VAL A 97 -8.46 -8.77 -3.51
C VAL A 97 -8.55 -8.42 -4.98
N GLU A 98 -7.54 -7.73 -5.50
CA GLU A 98 -7.37 -7.47 -6.92
C GLU A 98 -6.06 -8.08 -7.41
N VAL A 99 -6.18 -8.95 -8.42
CA VAL A 99 -5.03 -9.60 -9.07
C VAL A 99 -4.74 -8.86 -10.37
N MET A 100 -3.60 -8.18 -10.42
CA MET A 100 -3.18 -7.44 -11.60
C MET A 100 -2.50 -8.37 -12.62
N PRO A 101 -2.64 -8.11 -13.93
CA PRO A 101 -1.95 -8.86 -14.99
C PRO A 101 -0.46 -8.47 -15.08
N THR A 102 0.25 -8.52 -13.96
CA THR A 102 1.68 -8.22 -13.81
C THR A 102 2.44 -9.46 -13.31
N GLU A 103 3.75 -9.48 -13.57
CA GLU A 103 4.68 -10.45 -12.98
C GLU A 103 5.66 -9.74 -12.03
N GLY A 104 6.16 -10.46 -11.03
CA GLY A 104 7.15 -9.99 -10.07
C GLY A 104 6.57 -9.42 -8.77
N HIS A 105 7.44 -9.30 -7.77
CA HIS A 105 7.07 -8.92 -6.39
C HIS A 105 6.91 -7.42 -6.16
N LEU A 106 7.54 -6.60 -7.02
CA LEU A 106 7.53 -5.13 -6.93
C LEU A 106 6.84 -4.51 -8.14
N PRO A 107 5.55 -4.85 -8.43
CA PRO A 107 4.88 -4.39 -9.65
C PRO A 107 4.73 -2.87 -9.73
N HIS A 108 4.70 -2.19 -8.58
CA HIS A 108 4.69 -0.72 -8.50
C HIS A 108 5.99 -0.08 -9.04
N LEU A 109 7.09 -0.84 -9.10
CA LEU A 109 8.35 -0.42 -9.70
C LEU A 109 8.54 -0.99 -11.12
N SER A 110 8.21 -2.27 -11.33
CA SER A 110 8.47 -2.97 -12.60
C SER A 110 7.39 -2.80 -13.66
N ALA A 111 6.15 -2.51 -13.26
CA ALA A 111 4.99 -2.27 -14.13
C ALA A 111 4.11 -1.12 -13.59
N PRO A 112 4.67 0.10 -13.41
CA PRO A 112 3.95 1.24 -12.86
C PRO A 112 2.73 1.66 -13.69
N GLU A 113 2.78 1.48 -15.01
CA GLU A 113 1.69 1.77 -15.94
C GLU A 113 0.42 0.94 -15.70
N VAL A 114 0.58 -0.28 -15.16
CA VAL A 114 -0.55 -1.11 -14.73
C VAL A 114 -0.89 -0.85 -13.26
N THR A 115 0.14 -0.71 -12.42
CA THR A 115 -0.03 -0.70 -10.95
C THR A 115 -0.56 0.63 -10.41
N ILE A 116 -0.10 1.78 -10.92
CA ILE A 116 -0.49 3.10 -10.41
C ILE A 116 -2.01 3.33 -10.54
N PRO A 117 -2.66 3.05 -11.69
CA PRO A 117 -4.12 3.22 -11.80
C PRO A 117 -4.91 2.36 -10.79
N VAL A 118 -4.44 1.14 -10.52
CA VAL A 118 -5.07 0.22 -9.56
C VAL A 118 -4.92 0.75 -8.14
N VAL A 119 -3.71 1.15 -7.74
CA VAL A 119 -3.44 1.74 -6.42
C VAL A 119 -4.26 3.02 -6.21
N LEU A 120 -4.30 3.92 -7.19
CA LEU A 120 -5.08 5.16 -7.10
C LEU A 120 -6.58 4.89 -6.92
N ARG A 121 -7.12 3.88 -7.62
CA ARG A 121 -8.53 3.50 -7.46
C ARG A 121 -8.80 3.04 -6.03
N HIS A 122 -7.93 2.21 -5.45
CA HIS A 122 -8.07 1.74 -4.08
C HIS A 122 -7.85 2.82 -3.01
N ILE A 123 -7.01 3.83 -3.28
CA ILE A 123 -6.87 4.99 -2.38
C ILE A 123 -8.13 5.87 -2.40
N ARG A 124 -8.76 6.01 -3.57
CA ARG A 124 -9.90 6.93 -3.78
C ARG A 124 -11.27 6.31 -3.49
N GLN A 125 -11.35 4.99 -3.28
CA GLN A 125 -12.61 4.27 -3.17
C GLN A 125 -12.62 3.34 -1.96
N ASP A 126 -13.48 3.66 -1.00
CA ASP A 126 -13.73 2.80 0.15
C ASP A 126 -14.39 1.47 -0.25
N ILE A 127 -14.20 0.44 0.58
CA ILE A 127 -14.91 -0.83 0.45
C ILE A 127 -16.40 -0.59 0.74
N SER A 128 -17.24 -0.64 -0.30
CA SER A 128 -18.70 -0.58 -0.17
C SER A 128 -19.34 -1.95 -0.47
N VAL A 129 -20.61 -2.12 -0.12
CA VAL A 129 -21.34 -3.39 -0.35
C VAL A 129 -21.47 -3.81 -1.83
N ASN A 130 -21.06 -2.95 -2.78
CA ASN A 130 -21.24 -3.15 -4.23
C ASN A 130 -19.93 -3.29 -5.03
N TRP A 131 -18.84 -3.79 -4.44
CA TRP A 131 -17.64 -4.15 -5.21
C TRP A 131 -17.95 -5.35 -6.14
N VAL A 132 -18.54 -5.06 -7.29
CA VAL A 132 -18.72 -6.01 -8.40
C VAL A 132 -17.34 -6.26 -9.00
N LYS A 133 -16.94 -7.53 -9.09
CA LYS A 133 -15.75 -7.97 -9.84
C LYS A 133 -15.84 -7.40 -11.26
N ILE A 134 -15.02 -6.40 -11.57
CA ILE A 134 -14.76 -5.95 -12.95
C ILE A 134 -13.58 -6.76 -13.46
#